data_AF-A0A2T3ZU31-F1
#
_entry.id   AF-A0A2T3ZU31-F1
#
_cell.length_a   1.000
_cell.length_b   1.000
_cell.length_c   1.000
_cell.angle_alpha   90.00
_cell.angle_beta   90.00
_cell.angle_gamma   90.00
#
_symmetry.space_group_name_H-M   'P 1'
#
loop_
_entity.id
_entity.type
_entity.pdbx_description
1 polymer ?
#
loop_
_entity_poly.entity_id
_entity_poly.type
_entity_poly.pdbx_seq_one_letter_code
_entity_poly.pdbx_strand_id
1 'polypeptide(L)'
;MLLELYGYCSGDRRSHELAEAYHGQLLEAVQHYAMFRKSTPAQIDYQLFKTLAVLDLYRVLLLRRPPSLSLRYVDILCPKPAALQDQRESLAAGWPEVLSSMLTPGCSIPSASAKSDLLGGLAALSPYVWLVIFESTSPATPGPAMRRPRDFLKRDYVTCASDKWLEAEIRLDPVAPCNLILYHCMNLVIHADLELLHRFFLHSPGNSTSSSSNLLRDFSKVLCNVQDWVASSDSSIASWHAASVMTLVRWTYGQGADHLDSISIDRDIPHSYLSSQDGQRIKLACQQAMVEPPHIAYAVFFATLVLWCRDTLQPKGGSGRAALLLLQGSQFLLAFRISVAHRLYQILNYRTK
;
A
#
# COMPACT_ATOMS: atom_id res chain seq x y z
N MET A 1 -16.98 7.63 0.50
CA MET A 1 -16.03 7.47 -0.63
C MET A 1 -15.58 8.74 -1.33
N LEU A 2 -16.39 9.46 -2.14
CA LEU A 2 -15.89 10.69 -2.82
C LEU A 2 -15.44 11.79 -1.83
N LEU A 3 -16.09 11.89 -0.67
CA LEU A 3 -15.69 12.78 0.43
C LEU A 3 -14.46 12.28 1.20
N GLU A 4 -14.24 10.96 1.26
CA GLU A 4 -13.03 10.37 1.86
C GLU A 4 -11.84 10.52 0.92
N LEU A 5 -12.04 10.26 -0.38
CA LEU A 5 -11.12 10.57 -1.46
C LEU A 5 -10.88 12.07 -1.57
N TYR A 6 -11.90 12.93 -1.41
CA TYR A 6 -11.72 14.37 -1.34
C TYR A 6 -10.93 14.74 -0.08
N GLY A 7 -11.23 14.18 1.08
CA GLY A 7 -10.46 14.39 2.29
C GLY A 7 -9.01 13.94 2.16
N TYR A 8 -8.80 12.83 1.48
CA TYR A 8 -7.50 12.23 1.22
C TYR A 8 -6.70 13.00 0.16
N CYS A 9 -7.35 13.41 -0.93
CA CYS A 9 -6.79 14.19 -2.02
C CYS A 9 -6.74 15.70 -1.75
N SER A 10 -7.41 16.21 -0.73
CA SER A 10 -7.30 17.61 -0.24
C SER A 10 -6.40 17.72 1.00
N GLY A 11 -6.23 16.60 1.72
CA GLY A 11 -5.55 16.43 3.00
C GLY A 11 -6.18 17.18 4.18
N ASP A 12 -7.38 17.74 4.04
CA ASP A 12 -8.03 18.44 5.14
C ASP A 12 -8.38 17.47 6.29
N ARG A 13 -7.91 17.80 7.50
CA ARG A 13 -8.04 16.99 8.72
C ARG A 13 -9.50 16.81 9.13
N ARG A 14 -10.37 17.78 8.82
CA ARG A 14 -11.82 17.73 9.10
C ARG A 14 -12.55 16.73 8.21
N SER A 15 -12.03 16.48 7.02
CA SER A 15 -12.58 15.51 6.08
C SER A 15 -12.37 14.05 6.53
N HIS A 16 -11.37 13.81 7.39
CA HIS A 16 -11.10 12.51 7.98
C HIS A 16 -12.11 12.13 9.07
N GLU A 17 -12.73 13.10 9.76
CA GLU A 17 -13.77 12.84 10.76
C GLU A 17 -15.14 12.61 10.10
N LEU A 18 -15.41 13.27 8.97
CA LEU A 18 -16.60 13.02 8.16
C LEU A 18 -16.56 11.65 7.46
N ALA A 19 -15.38 11.10 7.21
CA ALA A 19 -15.17 9.81 6.54
C ALA A 19 -15.96 8.64 7.14
N GLU A 20 -15.95 8.48 8.47
CA GLU A 20 -16.58 7.33 9.12
C GLU A 20 -18.12 7.39 9.09
N ALA A 21 -18.73 8.58 9.18
CA ALA A 21 -20.17 8.75 9.08
C ALA A 21 -20.71 8.46 7.66
N TYR A 22 -19.93 8.79 6.62
CA TYR A 22 -20.35 8.59 5.23
C TYR A 22 -20.07 7.17 4.70
N HIS A 23 -19.25 6.37 5.38
CA HIS A 23 -18.93 5.03 4.91
C HIS A 23 -20.02 3.99 5.23
N GLY A 24 -20.67 4.11 6.39
CA GLY A 24 -21.89 3.34 6.68
C GLY A 24 -23.01 3.64 5.68
N GLN A 25 -23.19 4.93 5.38
CA GLN A 25 -24.14 5.40 4.35
C GLN A 25 -23.77 4.97 2.94
N LEU A 26 -22.48 4.72 2.64
CA LEU A 26 -22.05 4.20 1.34
C LEU A 26 -22.46 2.75 1.16
N LEU A 27 -22.22 1.89 2.17
CA LEU A 27 -22.65 0.50 2.09
C LEU A 27 -24.17 0.40 1.98
N GLU A 28 -24.89 1.23 2.72
CA GLU A 28 -26.34 1.37 2.64
C GLU A 28 -26.78 1.90 1.27
N ALA A 29 -26.11 2.92 0.71
CA ALA A 29 -26.40 3.45 -0.61
C ALA A 29 -26.09 2.45 -1.74
N VAL A 30 -25.04 1.65 -1.60
CA VAL A 30 -24.67 0.60 -2.56
C VAL A 30 -25.65 -0.58 -2.45
N GLN A 31 -26.09 -0.94 -1.24
CA GLN A 31 -27.19 -1.90 -1.04
C GLN A 31 -28.50 -1.39 -1.63
N HIS A 32 -28.87 -0.14 -1.38
CA HIS A 32 -30.05 0.49 -1.96
C HIS A 32 -29.95 0.55 -3.49
N TYR A 33 -28.80 0.93 -4.05
CA TYR A 33 -28.55 0.87 -5.48
C TYR A 33 -28.76 -0.54 -6.04
N ALA A 34 -28.23 -1.57 -5.38
CA ALA A 34 -28.43 -2.97 -5.78
C ALA A 34 -29.89 -3.43 -5.68
N MET A 35 -30.63 -2.98 -4.65
CA MET A 35 -32.05 -3.32 -4.43
C MET A 35 -33.01 -2.62 -5.39
N PHE A 36 -32.77 -1.34 -5.71
CA PHE A 36 -33.68 -0.52 -6.52
C PHE A 36 -33.32 -0.49 -8.02
N ARG A 37 -32.21 -1.12 -8.39
CA ARG A 37 -31.75 -1.27 -9.76
C ARG A 37 -32.76 -2.06 -10.60
N LYS A 38 -33.18 -1.48 -11.73
CA LYS A 38 -33.85 -2.20 -12.82
C LYS A 38 -32.83 -2.50 -13.92
N SER A 39 -32.57 -3.79 -14.16
CA SER A 39 -31.94 -4.32 -15.38
C SER A 39 -30.64 -3.65 -15.86
N THR A 40 -29.69 -3.34 -14.99
CA THR A 40 -28.31 -3.05 -15.44
C THR A 40 -27.52 -4.34 -15.70
N PRO A 41 -26.44 -4.31 -16.49
CA PRO A 41 -25.60 -5.49 -16.74
C PRO A 41 -24.82 -5.88 -15.48
N ALA A 42 -24.69 -7.18 -15.22
CA ALA A 42 -23.89 -7.73 -14.10
C ALA A 42 -22.42 -7.25 -14.13
N GLN A 43 -21.89 -6.96 -15.32
CA GLN A 43 -20.54 -6.43 -15.51
C GLN A 43 -20.31 -5.07 -14.82
N ILE A 44 -21.33 -4.20 -14.75
CA ILE A 44 -21.19 -2.88 -14.11
C ILE A 44 -21.09 -3.02 -12.60
N ASP A 45 -21.89 -3.89 -11.97
CA ASP A 45 -21.79 -4.14 -10.52
C ASP A 45 -20.45 -4.75 -10.15
N TYR A 46 -19.96 -5.65 -11.00
CA TYR A 46 -18.69 -6.30 -10.79
C TYR A 46 -17.53 -5.29 -10.82
N GLN A 47 -17.54 -4.34 -11.76
CA GLN A 47 -16.54 -3.25 -11.81
C GLN A 47 -16.69 -2.26 -10.66
N LEU A 48 -17.92 -1.95 -10.25
CA LEU A 48 -18.18 -1.12 -9.07
C LEU A 48 -17.61 -1.80 -7.82
N PHE A 49 -17.89 -3.09 -7.61
CA PHE A 49 -17.39 -3.84 -6.47
C PHE A 49 -15.86 -3.86 -6.43
N LYS A 50 -15.20 -4.14 -7.56
CA LYS A 50 -13.73 -4.07 -7.65
C LYS A 50 -13.17 -2.72 -7.23
N THR A 51 -13.82 -1.65 -7.70
CA THR A 51 -13.42 -0.28 -7.35
C THR A 51 -13.59 -0.04 -5.84
N LEU A 52 -14.70 -0.51 -5.26
CA LEU A 52 -14.92 -0.46 -3.82
C LEU A 52 -13.85 -1.25 -3.05
N ALA A 53 -13.48 -2.45 -3.52
CA ALA A 53 -12.44 -3.28 -2.90
C ALA A 53 -11.08 -2.57 -2.89
N VAL A 54 -10.67 -1.93 -3.99
CA VAL A 54 -9.42 -1.15 -4.04
C VAL A 54 -9.44 0.01 -3.05
N LEU A 55 -10.60 0.65 -2.88
CA LEU A 55 -10.75 1.76 -1.95
C LEU A 55 -10.75 1.30 -0.49
N ASP A 56 -11.30 0.13 -0.22
CA ASP A 56 -11.20 -0.51 1.10
C ASP A 56 -9.76 -0.98 1.38
N LEU A 57 -9.00 -1.37 0.35
CA LEU A 57 -7.57 -1.59 0.49
C LEU A 57 -6.83 -0.30 0.88
N TYR A 58 -7.12 0.85 0.23
CA TYR A 58 -6.53 2.13 0.64
C TYR A 58 -6.88 2.52 2.07
N ARG A 59 -8.09 2.22 2.52
CA ARG A 59 -8.51 2.41 3.91
C ARG A 59 -7.63 1.61 4.89
N VAL A 60 -7.27 0.38 4.55
CA VAL A 60 -6.36 -0.45 5.35
C VAL A 60 -4.91 0.05 5.28
N LEU A 61 -4.37 0.21 4.07
CA LEU A 61 -2.93 0.49 3.89
C LEU A 61 -2.56 1.92 4.30
N LEU A 62 -3.38 2.90 3.90
CA LEU A 62 -3.02 4.31 3.90
C LEU A 62 -3.62 5.02 5.11
N LEU A 63 -4.87 4.67 5.48
CA LEU A 63 -5.56 5.25 6.63
C LEU A 63 -5.40 4.45 7.92
N ARG A 64 -4.84 3.23 7.85
CA ARG A 64 -4.70 2.31 8.99
C ARG A 64 -6.04 2.08 9.69
N ARG A 65 -7.10 1.88 8.91
CA ARG A 65 -8.46 1.62 9.40
C ARG A 65 -8.89 0.19 9.04
N PRO A 66 -9.78 -0.43 9.84
CA PRO A 66 -10.32 -1.74 9.49
C PRO A 66 -11.04 -1.68 8.14
N PRO A 67 -10.94 -2.77 7.36
CA PRO A 67 -11.71 -2.92 6.14
C PRO A 67 -13.17 -3.05 6.51
N SER A 68 -13.99 -2.64 5.57
CA SER A 68 -15.42 -2.46 5.72
C SER A 68 -16.21 -3.32 4.75
N LEU A 69 -15.57 -3.75 3.67
CA LEU A 69 -16.14 -4.65 2.69
C LEU A 69 -15.83 -6.08 3.11
N SER A 70 -16.87 -6.76 3.59
CA SER A 70 -16.86 -8.21 3.65
C SER A 70 -16.93 -8.81 2.25
N LEU A 71 -16.21 -9.90 2.03
CA LEU A 71 -16.38 -10.79 0.86
C LEU A 71 -17.85 -11.19 0.66
N ARG A 72 -18.65 -11.24 1.73
CA ARG A 72 -20.09 -11.53 1.66
C ARG A 72 -20.89 -10.50 0.86
N TYR A 73 -20.40 -9.26 0.71
CA TYR A 73 -21.07 -8.26 -0.11
C TYR A 73 -20.99 -8.56 -1.60
N VAL A 74 -20.07 -9.44 -2.04
CA VAL A 74 -20.04 -9.90 -3.44
C VAL A 74 -21.33 -10.63 -3.79
N ASP A 75 -21.76 -11.54 -2.93
CA ASP A 75 -22.98 -12.32 -3.15
C ASP A 75 -24.25 -11.44 -3.13
N ILE A 76 -24.21 -10.33 -2.38
CA ILE A 76 -25.33 -9.37 -2.25
C ILE A 76 -25.40 -8.42 -3.45
N LEU A 77 -24.24 -7.92 -3.91
CA LEU A 77 -24.15 -6.89 -4.95
C LEU A 77 -24.06 -7.47 -6.36
N CYS A 78 -23.61 -8.71 -6.48
CA CYS A 78 -23.60 -9.47 -7.73
C CYS A 78 -24.45 -10.75 -7.55
N PRO A 79 -25.77 -10.64 -7.29
CA PRO A 79 -26.61 -11.79 -7.05
C PRO A 79 -26.61 -12.70 -8.30
N LYS A 80 -26.41 -14.00 -8.07
CA LYS A 80 -26.36 -15.01 -9.14
C LYS A 80 -27.72 -15.02 -9.86
N PRO A 81 -27.81 -14.64 -11.15
CA PRO A 81 -29.07 -14.77 -11.87
C PRO A 81 -29.38 -16.27 -12.06
N ALA A 82 -30.57 -16.69 -11.63
CA ALA A 82 -31.00 -18.10 -11.69
C ALA A 82 -31.14 -18.66 -13.13
N ALA A 83 -31.06 -17.82 -14.16
CA ALA A 83 -31.35 -18.16 -15.55
C ALA A 83 -30.12 -18.33 -16.46
N LEU A 84 -28.89 -18.15 -15.95
CA LEU A 84 -27.66 -18.17 -16.75
C LEU A 84 -26.61 -19.10 -16.14
N GLN A 85 -26.94 -20.39 -16.11
CA GLN A 85 -26.02 -21.44 -15.68
C GLN A 85 -24.84 -21.62 -16.66
N ASP A 86 -24.98 -21.19 -17.91
CA ASP A 86 -23.95 -21.30 -18.95
C ASP A 86 -23.02 -20.07 -19.05
N GLN A 87 -23.42 -18.89 -18.56
CA GLN A 87 -22.50 -17.74 -18.42
C GLN A 87 -21.73 -17.74 -17.08
N ARG A 88 -21.99 -18.73 -16.21
CA ARG A 88 -21.25 -18.94 -14.95
C ARG A 88 -19.76 -19.09 -15.19
N GLU A 89 -19.35 -19.80 -16.24
CA GLU A 89 -17.92 -20.10 -16.48
C GLU A 89 -17.11 -18.86 -16.87
N SER A 90 -17.75 -17.82 -17.44
CA SER A 90 -17.05 -16.60 -17.87
C SER A 90 -16.95 -15.51 -16.79
N LEU A 91 -17.79 -15.54 -15.75
CA LEU A 91 -17.81 -14.54 -14.66
C LEU A 91 -17.43 -15.13 -13.29
N ALA A 92 -17.53 -16.46 -13.11
CA ALA A 92 -16.97 -17.14 -11.93
C ALA A 92 -15.44 -17.05 -11.91
N ALA A 93 -14.79 -17.02 -13.08
CA ALA A 93 -13.37 -16.74 -13.31
C ALA A 93 -12.89 -15.32 -12.94
N GLY A 94 -13.54 -14.71 -11.94
CA GLY A 94 -13.24 -13.38 -11.46
C GLY A 94 -12.19 -13.35 -10.34
N TRP A 95 -12.03 -12.19 -9.72
CA TRP A 95 -11.09 -12.00 -8.62
C TRP A 95 -11.33 -12.89 -7.37
N PRO A 96 -12.53 -13.43 -7.06
CA PRO A 96 -12.68 -14.39 -5.96
C PRO A 96 -11.93 -15.70 -6.21
N GLU A 97 -11.86 -16.17 -7.45
CA GLU A 97 -11.03 -17.32 -7.83
C GLU A 97 -9.54 -16.99 -7.76
N VAL A 98 -9.17 -15.75 -8.16
CA VAL A 98 -7.81 -15.22 -7.98
C VAL A 98 -7.44 -15.22 -6.50
N LEU A 99 -8.29 -14.69 -5.63
CA LEU A 99 -8.08 -14.69 -4.17
C LEU A 99 -7.97 -16.12 -3.63
N SER A 100 -8.87 -17.01 -4.03
CA SER A 100 -8.83 -18.42 -3.62
C SER A 100 -7.49 -19.07 -4.02
N SER A 101 -7.01 -18.80 -5.23
CA SER A 101 -5.73 -19.31 -5.74
C SER A 101 -4.53 -18.74 -4.99
N MET A 102 -4.58 -17.43 -4.67
CA MET A 102 -3.57 -16.77 -3.83
C MET A 102 -3.50 -17.41 -2.44
N LEU A 103 -4.65 -17.65 -1.81
CA LEU A 103 -4.75 -18.19 -0.46
C LEU A 103 -4.49 -19.71 -0.40
N THR A 104 -4.65 -20.46 -1.50
CA THR A 104 -4.51 -21.94 -1.47
C THR A 104 -3.09 -22.38 -1.80
N PRO A 105 -2.33 -23.01 -0.89
CA PRO A 105 -0.98 -23.49 -1.18
C PRO A 105 -0.94 -24.43 -2.40
N GLY A 106 0.10 -24.30 -3.23
CA GLY A 106 0.26 -25.12 -4.44
C GLY A 106 -0.62 -24.71 -5.63
N CYS A 107 -1.62 -23.85 -5.44
CA CYS A 107 -2.38 -23.27 -6.55
C CYS A 107 -1.66 -22.07 -7.17
N SER A 108 -1.65 -22.03 -8.50
CA SER A 108 -1.26 -20.85 -9.28
C SER A 108 -2.51 -20.06 -9.69
N ILE A 109 -2.34 -18.75 -9.86
CA ILE A 109 -3.42 -17.91 -10.41
C ILE A 109 -3.60 -18.28 -11.89
N PRO A 110 -4.85 -18.50 -12.36
CA PRO A 110 -5.11 -18.87 -13.75
C PRO A 110 -4.56 -17.83 -14.74
N SER A 111 -3.84 -18.27 -15.76
CA SER A 111 -3.24 -17.38 -16.78
C SER A 111 -4.27 -16.60 -17.61
N ALA A 112 -5.53 -17.05 -17.64
CA ALA A 112 -6.63 -16.38 -18.34
C ALA A 112 -7.25 -15.20 -17.54
N SER A 113 -6.76 -14.94 -16.32
CA SER A 113 -7.30 -13.86 -15.47
C SER A 113 -7.07 -12.50 -16.12
N ALA A 114 -8.11 -11.68 -16.26
CA ALA A 114 -7.92 -10.34 -16.79
C ALA A 114 -7.14 -9.46 -15.79
N LYS A 115 -6.40 -8.47 -16.29
CA LYS A 115 -5.64 -7.51 -15.47
C LYS A 115 -6.49 -6.84 -14.37
N SER A 116 -7.76 -6.57 -14.69
CA SER A 116 -8.70 -5.99 -13.72
C SER A 116 -9.10 -6.96 -12.59
N ASP A 117 -9.02 -8.27 -12.81
CA ASP A 117 -9.29 -9.30 -11.80
C ASP A 117 -8.10 -9.46 -10.85
N LEU A 118 -6.87 -9.35 -11.37
CA LEU A 118 -5.68 -9.38 -10.52
C LEU A 118 -5.68 -8.25 -9.49
N LEU A 119 -5.92 -7.00 -9.89
CA LEU A 119 -5.98 -5.89 -8.93
C LEU A 119 -7.10 -6.09 -7.89
N GLY A 120 -8.24 -6.63 -8.32
CA GLY A 120 -9.33 -7.02 -7.41
C GLY A 120 -8.90 -8.09 -6.40
N GLY A 121 -8.11 -9.07 -6.82
CA GLY A 121 -7.58 -10.13 -5.96
C GLY A 121 -6.61 -9.59 -4.91
N LEU A 122 -5.70 -8.68 -5.30
CA LEU A 122 -4.83 -7.97 -4.36
C LEU A 122 -5.65 -7.13 -3.37
N ALA A 123 -6.64 -6.39 -3.85
CA ALA A 123 -7.52 -5.58 -3.01
C ALA A 123 -8.29 -6.43 -1.99
N ALA A 124 -8.71 -7.63 -2.38
CA ALA A 124 -9.41 -8.54 -1.51
C ALA A 124 -8.57 -9.17 -0.40
N LEU A 125 -7.24 -8.98 -0.42
CA LEU A 125 -6.39 -9.30 0.73
C LEU A 125 -6.56 -8.32 1.89
N SER A 126 -7.26 -7.18 1.71
CA SER A 126 -7.38 -6.13 2.73
C SER A 126 -7.80 -6.61 4.12
N PRO A 127 -8.75 -7.57 4.30
CA PRO A 127 -9.12 -8.07 5.62
C PRO A 127 -7.99 -8.83 6.31
N TYR A 128 -7.24 -9.61 5.54
CA TYR A 128 -6.11 -10.41 6.04
C TYR A 128 -4.92 -9.50 6.40
N VAL A 129 -4.64 -8.51 5.56
CA VAL A 129 -3.62 -7.50 5.82
C VAL A 129 -3.92 -6.71 7.09
N TRP A 130 -5.19 -6.31 7.30
CA TRP A 130 -5.61 -5.61 8.52
C TRP A 130 -5.34 -6.42 9.79
N LEU A 131 -5.61 -7.73 9.77
CA LEU A 131 -5.35 -8.59 10.93
C LEU A 131 -3.86 -8.61 11.27
N VAL A 132 -2.98 -8.70 10.27
CA VAL A 132 -1.52 -8.65 10.47
C VAL A 132 -1.08 -7.30 11.04
N ILE A 133 -1.61 -6.18 10.52
CA ILE A 133 -1.27 -4.83 10.99
C ILE A 133 -1.75 -4.61 12.43
N PHE A 134 -2.99 -5.02 12.74
CA PHE A 134 -3.61 -4.83 14.05
C PHE A 134 -2.85 -5.59 15.14
N GLU A 135 -2.38 -6.81 14.84
CA GLU A 135 -1.57 -7.58 15.78
C GLU A 135 -0.22 -6.92 16.06
N SER A 136 0.38 -6.26 15.07
CA SER A 136 1.67 -5.57 15.22
C SER A 136 1.59 -4.28 16.04
N THR A 137 0.46 -3.58 16.02
CA THR A 137 0.30 -2.26 16.68
C THR A 137 -0.39 -2.34 18.04
N SER A 138 -1.07 -3.45 18.35
CA SER A 138 -1.80 -3.59 19.62
C SER A 138 -0.83 -3.79 20.80
N PRO A 139 -0.84 -2.89 21.81
CA PRO A 139 -0.03 -3.08 23.01
C PRO A 139 -0.43 -4.41 23.68
N ALA A 140 0.57 -5.18 24.09
CA ALA A 140 0.38 -6.36 24.92
C ALA A 140 -0.32 -5.93 26.22
N THR A 141 -1.64 -6.09 26.27
CA THR A 141 -2.42 -5.76 27.46
C THR A 141 -2.11 -6.84 28.50
N PRO A 142 -1.65 -6.49 29.72
CA PRO A 142 -1.48 -7.43 30.81
C PRO A 142 -2.86 -7.77 31.38
N GLY A 143 -3.60 -8.63 30.67
CA GLY A 143 -4.88 -9.19 31.10
C GLY A 143 -4.91 -10.68 30.82
N PRO A 144 -5.84 -11.44 31.42
CA PRO A 144 -5.95 -12.88 31.18
C PRO A 144 -6.13 -13.06 29.67
N ALA A 145 -5.16 -13.74 29.05
CA ALA A 145 -5.05 -13.89 27.62
C ALA A 145 -6.29 -14.59 27.07
N MET A 146 -7.32 -13.81 26.73
CA MET A 146 -8.25 -14.17 25.67
C MET A 146 -7.33 -14.41 24.48
N ARG A 147 -7.07 -15.70 24.19
CA ARG A 147 -6.11 -16.17 23.19
C ARG A 147 -6.30 -15.34 21.94
N ARG A 148 -5.50 -14.29 21.77
CA ARG A 148 -5.50 -13.51 20.54
C ARG A 148 -5.15 -14.53 19.46
N PRO A 149 -5.78 -14.51 18.27
CA PRO A 149 -5.53 -15.48 17.22
C PRO A 149 -4.13 -15.34 16.58
N ARG A 150 -3.07 -15.15 17.38
CA ARG A 150 -1.65 -15.11 16.97
C ARG A 150 -1.26 -16.33 16.14
N ASP A 151 -2.02 -17.42 16.25
CA ASP A 151 -1.75 -18.69 15.57
C ASP A 151 -2.50 -18.85 14.23
N PHE A 152 -3.56 -18.08 13.96
CA PHE A 152 -4.46 -18.40 12.84
C PHE A 152 -4.03 -17.76 11.51
N LEU A 153 -3.46 -16.54 11.53
CA LEU A 153 -3.05 -15.82 10.32
C LEU A 153 -1.63 -15.30 10.46
N LYS A 154 -0.68 -16.18 10.14
CA LYS A 154 0.74 -15.80 10.08
C LYS A 154 0.94 -14.76 8.97
N ARG A 155 1.71 -13.72 9.28
CA ARG A 155 2.21 -12.73 8.31
C ARG A 155 2.65 -13.38 6.99
N ASP A 156 3.43 -14.45 7.10
CA ASP A 156 3.98 -15.21 5.98
C ASP A 156 2.92 -15.71 5.00
N TYR A 157 1.71 -16.00 5.49
CA TYR A 157 0.60 -16.44 4.65
C TYR A 157 0.08 -15.32 3.75
N VAL A 158 -0.04 -14.10 4.29
CA VAL A 158 -0.45 -12.92 3.52
C VAL A 158 0.66 -12.51 2.55
N THR A 159 1.92 -12.56 2.97
CA THR A 159 3.08 -12.32 2.09
C THR A 159 3.11 -13.32 0.93
N CYS A 160 2.99 -14.62 1.21
CA CYS A 160 2.94 -15.67 0.19
C CYS A 160 1.77 -15.48 -0.80
N ALA A 161 0.58 -15.12 -0.29
CA ALA A 161 -0.56 -14.81 -1.14
C ALA A 161 -0.27 -13.61 -2.05
N SER A 162 0.38 -12.57 -1.53
CA SER A 162 0.78 -11.40 -2.30
C SER A 162 1.88 -11.70 -3.33
N ASP A 163 2.78 -12.64 -3.04
CA ASP A 163 3.87 -13.04 -3.95
C ASP A 163 3.33 -13.82 -5.15
N LYS A 164 2.34 -14.70 -4.94
CA LYS A 164 1.61 -15.33 -6.05
C LYS A 164 0.92 -14.31 -6.95
N TRP A 165 0.39 -13.25 -6.35
CA TRP A 165 -0.16 -12.13 -7.13
C TRP A 165 0.92 -11.43 -7.95
N LEU A 166 2.09 -11.16 -7.36
CA LEU A 166 3.22 -10.56 -8.06
C LEU A 166 3.66 -11.44 -9.25
N GLU A 167 3.78 -12.75 -9.06
CA GLU A 167 4.10 -13.68 -10.13
C GLU A 167 3.10 -13.63 -11.29
N ALA A 168 1.81 -13.47 -10.99
CA ALA A 168 0.78 -13.34 -12.02
C ALA A 168 0.82 -11.97 -12.72
N GLU A 169 1.01 -10.87 -11.99
CA GLU A 169 1.10 -9.53 -12.56
C GLU A 169 2.34 -9.39 -13.46
N ILE A 170 3.48 -9.98 -13.10
CA ILE A 170 4.71 -9.97 -13.94
C ILE A 170 4.50 -10.71 -15.26
N ARG A 171 3.62 -11.72 -15.30
CA ARG A 171 3.29 -12.44 -16.54
C ARG A 171 2.39 -11.63 -17.48
N LEU A 172 1.80 -10.53 -17.02
CA LEU A 172 0.99 -9.66 -17.87
C LEU A 172 1.87 -8.75 -18.72
N ASP A 173 1.45 -8.53 -19.96
CA ASP A 173 2.03 -7.54 -20.86
C ASP A 173 0.97 -6.49 -21.27
N PRO A 174 1.11 -5.20 -20.92
CA PRO A 174 2.16 -4.61 -20.08
C PRO A 174 1.84 -4.72 -18.58
N VAL A 175 2.87 -4.86 -17.76
CA VAL A 175 2.80 -4.76 -16.30
C VAL A 175 2.35 -3.35 -15.88
N ALA A 176 1.42 -3.22 -14.92
CA ALA A 176 1.02 -1.92 -14.39
C ALA A 176 1.92 -1.47 -13.23
N PRO A 177 2.73 -0.41 -13.37
CA PRO A 177 3.65 0.03 -12.31
C PRO A 177 2.91 0.51 -11.07
N CYS A 178 1.75 1.14 -11.26
CA CYS A 178 0.90 1.59 -10.15
C CYS A 178 0.41 0.41 -9.31
N ASN A 179 0.15 -0.75 -9.91
CA ASN A 179 -0.25 -1.97 -9.21
C ASN A 179 0.95 -2.55 -8.44
N LEU A 180 2.14 -2.58 -9.06
CA LEU A 180 3.37 -3.00 -8.38
C LEU A 180 3.70 -2.10 -7.18
N ILE A 181 3.59 -0.78 -7.32
CA ILE A 181 3.78 0.17 -6.21
C ILE A 181 2.78 -0.11 -5.08
N LEU A 182 1.53 -0.46 -5.42
CA LEU A 182 0.53 -0.83 -4.41
C LEU A 182 0.89 -2.14 -3.69
N TYR A 183 1.37 -3.16 -4.41
CA TYR A 183 1.89 -4.39 -3.83
C TYR A 183 3.07 -4.13 -2.88
N HIS A 184 4.05 -3.32 -3.29
CA HIS A 184 5.16 -2.97 -2.41
C HIS A 184 4.69 -2.15 -1.21
N CYS A 185 3.71 -1.24 -1.39
CA CYS A 185 3.09 -0.51 -0.28
C CYS A 185 2.41 -1.46 0.73
N MET A 186 1.71 -2.49 0.25
CA MET A 186 1.14 -3.53 1.10
C MET A 186 2.21 -4.24 1.93
N ASN A 187 3.33 -4.64 1.31
CA ASN A 187 4.41 -5.29 2.04
C ASN A 187 5.16 -4.35 2.99
N LEU A 188 5.27 -3.06 2.66
CA LEU A 188 5.80 -2.06 3.60
C LEU A 188 4.95 -1.98 4.87
N VAL A 189 3.62 -1.97 4.75
CA VAL A 189 2.75 -1.90 5.93
C VAL A 189 2.70 -3.18 6.75
N ILE A 190 3.01 -4.33 6.13
CA ILE A 190 3.09 -5.66 6.76
C ILE A 190 4.40 -5.81 7.56
N HIS A 191 5.51 -5.34 7.00
CA HIS A 191 6.86 -5.52 7.57
C HIS A 191 7.38 -4.28 8.32
N ALA A 192 6.62 -3.18 8.37
CA ALA A 192 7.00 -2.01 9.14
C ALA A 192 5.80 -1.36 9.85
N ASP A 193 5.99 -1.04 11.14
CA ASP A 193 5.11 -0.13 11.86
C ASP A 193 5.41 1.31 11.43
N LEU A 194 4.78 1.73 10.34
CA LEU A 194 5.00 3.05 9.76
C LEU A 194 4.57 4.20 10.70
N GLU A 195 3.67 3.96 11.65
CA GLU A 195 3.32 4.95 12.65
C GLU A 195 4.46 5.13 13.67
N LEU A 196 5.05 4.03 14.12
CA LEU A 196 6.27 4.05 14.94
C LEU A 196 7.41 4.75 14.20
N LEU A 197 7.67 4.42 12.93
CA LEU A 197 8.72 5.05 12.13
C LEU A 197 8.45 6.55 11.90
N HIS A 198 7.20 6.93 11.66
CA HIS A 198 6.84 8.34 11.52
C HIS A 198 7.01 9.11 12.83
N ARG A 199 6.61 8.53 13.98
CA ARG A 199 6.88 9.14 15.31
C ARG A 199 8.37 9.29 15.58
N PHE A 200 9.17 8.27 15.26
CA PHE A 200 10.62 8.36 15.35
C PHE A 200 11.17 9.46 14.44
N PHE A 201 10.67 9.56 13.20
CA PHE A 201 11.01 10.64 12.28
C PHE A 201 10.57 12.01 12.76
N LEU A 202 9.50 12.18 13.53
CA LEU A 202 9.13 13.50 14.05
C LEU A 202 9.95 13.87 15.30
N HIS A 203 10.26 12.90 16.16
CA HIS A 203 10.88 13.15 17.47
C HIS A 203 12.40 12.95 17.51
N SER A 204 13.02 12.38 16.48
CA SER A 204 14.48 12.21 16.45
C SER A 204 15.19 13.56 16.64
N PRO A 205 16.13 13.69 17.59
CA PRO A 205 16.72 14.97 17.96
C PRO A 205 17.58 15.53 16.83
N GLY A 206 16.99 16.43 16.03
CA GLY A 206 17.69 17.17 14.99
C GLY A 206 17.81 18.67 15.28
N ASN A 207 16.91 19.26 16.07
CA ASN A 207 16.85 20.72 16.28
C ASN A 207 16.03 21.18 17.53
N SER A 208 15.71 20.30 18.49
CA SER A 208 14.79 20.66 19.60
C SER A 208 15.52 20.91 20.92
N THR A 209 15.71 22.18 21.26
CA THR A 209 16.36 22.69 22.49
C THR A 209 15.46 22.74 23.73
N SER A 210 14.22 22.24 23.68
CA SER A 210 13.31 22.26 24.83
C SER A 210 12.68 20.88 25.04
N SER A 211 13.32 20.05 25.86
CA SER A 211 12.78 18.73 26.19
C SER A 211 12.16 18.75 27.59
N SER A 212 10.82 18.65 27.65
CA SER A 212 10.13 18.25 28.87
C SER A 212 10.40 16.76 29.14
N SER A 213 10.49 16.38 30.42
CA SER A 213 10.88 15.02 30.85
C SER A 213 9.98 13.90 30.32
N ASN A 214 8.70 14.18 30.08
CA ASN A 214 7.75 13.20 29.53
C ASN A 214 8.01 12.89 28.04
N LEU A 215 8.40 13.90 27.24
CA LEU A 215 8.72 13.70 25.82
C LEU A 215 9.95 12.83 25.62
N LEU A 216 10.95 12.95 26.50
CA LEU A 216 12.17 12.13 26.45
C LEU A 216 11.90 10.66 26.76
N ARG A 217 11.01 10.39 27.73
CA ARG A 217 10.64 9.01 28.08
C ARG A 217 9.88 8.32 26.95
N ASP A 218 8.93 9.03 26.34
CA ASP A 218 8.19 8.52 25.19
C ASP A 218 9.09 8.31 23.98
N PHE A 219 10.04 9.23 23.73
CA PHE A 219 11.02 9.08 22.66
C PHE A 219 11.97 7.90 22.88
N SER A 220 12.47 7.69 24.09
CA SER A 220 13.34 6.54 24.41
C SER A 220 12.66 5.22 24.08
N LYS A 221 11.36 5.07 24.42
CA LYS A 221 10.58 3.88 24.06
C LYS A 221 10.43 3.72 22.55
N VAL A 222 10.12 4.82 21.84
CA VAL A 222 10.04 4.81 20.37
C VAL A 222 11.37 4.41 19.75
N LEU A 223 12.49 4.98 20.21
CA LEU A 223 13.83 4.66 19.74
C LEU A 223 14.17 3.19 19.96
N CYS A 224 13.94 2.62 21.16
CA CYS A 224 14.19 1.20 21.43
C CYS A 224 13.39 0.31 20.49
N ASN A 225 12.09 0.57 20.31
CA ASN A 225 11.27 -0.24 19.40
C ASN A 225 11.75 -0.15 17.94
N VAL A 226 12.21 1.03 17.48
CA VAL A 226 12.75 1.17 16.12
C VAL A 226 14.10 0.47 16.01
N GLN A 227 14.96 0.51 17.02
CA GLN A 227 16.22 -0.23 17.05
C GLN A 227 15.98 -1.76 16.99
N ASP A 228 15.02 -2.26 17.76
CA ASP A 228 14.61 -3.67 17.73
C ASP A 228 14.11 -4.07 16.34
N TRP A 229 13.28 -3.23 15.71
CA TRP A 229 12.82 -3.45 14.34
C TRP A 229 14.00 -3.43 13.35
N VAL A 230 14.92 -2.46 13.43
CA VAL A 230 16.11 -2.36 12.57
C VAL A 230 17.03 -3.58 12.72
N ALA A 231 17.08 -4.21 13.90
CA ALA A 231 17.81 -5.45 14.13
C ALA A 231 17.08 -6.71 13.60
N SER A 232 15.78 -6.63 13.35
CA SER A 232 14.96 -7.75 12.86
C SER A 232 15.08 -7.96 11.34
N SER A 233 14.67 -9.15 10.87
CA SER A 233 14.57 -9.47 9.45
C SER A 233 13.55 -8.60 8.69
N ASP A 234 12.49 -8.17 9.39
CA ASP A 234 11.43 -7.33 8.82
C ASP A 234 11.98 -6.01 8.26
N SER A 235 12.99 -5.41 8.91
CA SER A 235 13.63 -4.19 8.39
C SER A 235 14.31 -4.39 7.04
N SER A 236 14.90 -5.56 6.81
CA SER A 236 15.57 -5.89 5.55
C SER A 236 14.54 -6.09 4.44
N ILE A 237 13.46 -6.82 4.72
CA ILE A 237 12.35 -7.04 3.80
C ILE A 237 11.69 -5.69 3.44
N ALA A 238 11.31 -4.89 4.44
CA ALA A 238 10.72 -3.58 4.24
C ALA A 238 11.63 -2.65 3.42
N SER A 239 12.94 -2.67 3.67
CA SER A 239 13.89 -1.87 2.88
C SER A 239 13.98 -2.29 1.42
N TRP A 240 13.88 -3.60 1.14
CA TRP A 240 13.84 -4.10 -0.23
C TRP A 240 12.61 -3.56 -0.95
N HIS A 241 11.41 -3.69 -0.37
CA HIS A 241 10.19 -3.13 -0.96
C HIS A 241 10.26 -1.60 -1.09
N ALA A 242 10.85 -0.90 -0.11
CA ALA A 242 11.03 0.55 -0.16
C ALA A 242 11.94 0.97 -1.32
N ALA A 243 13.06 0.27 -1.51
CA ALA A 243 13.95 0.50 -2.64
C ALA A 243 13.25 0.22 -3.98
N SER A 244 12.46 -0.85 -4.07
CA SER A 244 11.65 -1.15 -5.26
C SER A 244 10.66 -0.03 -5.58
N VAL A 245 9.98 0.54 -4.58
CA VAL A 245 9.08 1.70 -4.78
C VAL A 245 9.86 2.88 -5.36
N MET A 246 11.01 3.23 -4.80
CA MET A 246 11.83 4.35 -5.29
C MET A 246 12.27 4.15 -6.74
N THR A 247 12.66 2.92 -7.11
CA THR A 247 13.05 2.56 -8.48
C THR A 247 11.87 2.63 -9.44
N LEU A 248 10.72 2.06 -9.07
CA LEU A 248 9.50 2.07 -9.89
C LEU A 248 9.02 3.51 -10.13
N VAL A 249 9.05 4.35 -9.10
CA VAL A 249 8.67 5.77 -9.21
C VAL A 249 9.64 6.52 -10.11
N ARG A 250 10.96 6.34 -9.93
CA ARG A 250 11.97 6.97 -10.80
C ARG A 250 11.74 6.63 -12.26
N TRP A 251 11.49 5.36 -12.55
CA TRP A 251 11.27 4.89 -13.91
C TRP A 251 9.93 5.37 -14.49
N THR A 252 8.85 5.36 -13.69
CA THR A 252 7.51 5.77 -14.15
C THR A 252 7.43 7.28 -14.39
N TYR A 253 8.03 8.08 -13.50
CA TYR A 253 7.92 9.54 -13.49
C TYR A 253 9.15 10.26 -14.03
N GLY A 254 10.17 9.51 -14.49
CA GLY A 254 11.22 10.01 -15.36
C GLY A 254 12.01 11.20 -14.80
N GLN A 255 12.36 11.20 -13.51
CA GLN A 255 13.40 12.10 -13.01
C GLN A 255 14.74 11.64 -13.59
N GLY A 256 15.07 12.18 -14.77
CA GLY A 256 16.38 12.17 -15.45
C GLY A 256 17.24 10.91 -15.28
N ALA A 257 17.22 10.03 -16.28
CA ALA A 257 18.20 8.94 -16.40
C ALA A 257 19.64 9.43 -16.67
N ASP A 258 19.87 10.74 -16.82
CA ASP A 258 21.12 11.25 -17.38
C ASP A 258 22.11 11.88 -16.36
N HIS A 259 21.86 11.86 -15.04
CA HIS A 259 22.77 12.53 -14.09
C HIS A 259 23.13 11.87 -12.75
N LEU A 260 22.78 10.60 -12.51
CA LEU A 260 23.16 9.92 -11.25
C LEU A 260 23.68 8.49 -11.46
N ASP A 261 24.45 8.25 -12.52
CA ASP A 261 25.14 6.98 -12.78
C ASP A 261 26.26 6.62 -11.77
N SER A 262 26.41 7.38 -10.67
CA SER A 262 27.50 7.20 -9.70
C SER A 262 27.08 6.74 -8.30
N ILE A 263 25.78 6.52 -8.01
CA ILE A 263 25.37 6.04 -6.67
C ILE A 263 24.86 4.60 -6.79
N SER A 264 25.82 3.68 -6.76
CA SER A 264 25.61 2.25 -6.59
C SER A 264 24.94 1.97 -5.24
N ILE A 265 23.61 1.93 -5.23
CA ILE A 265 22.86 1.17 -4.23
C ILE A 265 22.96 -0.30 -4.70
N ASP A 266 23.77 -1.10 -4.01
CA ASP A 266 24.01 -2.55 -4.17
C ASP A 266 23.47 -3.21 -5.45
N ARG A 267 24.39 -3.52 -6.36
CA ARG A 267 24.17 -4.24 -7.63
C ARG A 267 23.93 -5.75 -7.46
N ASP A 268 23.21 -6.16 -6.42
CA ASP A 268 22.83 -7.58 -6.22
C ASP A 268 21.33 -7.83 -6.34
N ILE A 269 20.59 -6.93 -7.00
CA ILE A 269 19.17 -7.16 -7.31
C ILE A 269 19.04 -7.57 -8.79
N PRO A 270 18.68 -8.84 -9.10
CA PRO A 270 18.51 -9.30 -10.47
C PRO A 270 17.23 -8.69 -11.06
N HIS A 271 17.35 -7.50 -11.65
CA HIS A 271 16.25 -6.81 -12.34
C HIS A 271 16.19 -7.18 -13.83
N SER A 272 16.05 -8.47 -14.14
CA SER A 272 16.01 -8.98 -15.52
C SER A 272 14.70 -8.65 -16.27
N TYR A 273 13.68 -8.14 -15.61
CA TYR A 273 12.35 -7.84 -16.19
C TYR A 273 12.17 -6.40 -16.68
N LEU A 274 13.21 -5.53 -16.61
CA LEU A 274 13.12 -4.09 -16.90
C LEU A 274 13.90 -3.64 -18.15
N SER A 275 13.98 -4.49 -19.17
CA SER A 275 14.66 -4.22 -20.45
C SER A 275 14.07 -3.02 -21.22
N SER A 276 14.92 -2.35 -22.00
CA SER A 276 14.87 -0.92 -22.34
C SER A 276 13.80 -0.44 -23.34
N GLN A 277 12.97 -1.32 -23.92
CA GLN A 277 11.86 -0.90 -24.81
C GLN A 277 10.53 -0.73 -24.08
N ASP A 278 10.30 -1.45 -22.99
CA ASP A 278 9.04 -1.40 -22.23
C ASP A 278 8.94 -0.12 -21.37
N GLY A 279 10.09 0.44 -20.99
CA GLY A 279 10.18 1.71 -20.24
C GLY A 279 9.62 2.92 -20.95
N GLN A 280 9.82 3.04 -22.27
CA GLN A 280 9.28 4.17 -23.02
C GLN A 280 7.76 4.09 -23.21
N ARG A 281 7.21 2.88 -23.40
CA ARG A 281 5.76 2.67 -23.56
C ARG A 281 4.99 2.94 -22.28
N ILE A 282 5.55 2.56 -21.13
CA ILE A 282 4.90 2.72 -19.84
C ILE A 282 4.98 4.18 -19.36
N LYS A 283 6.06 4.90 -19.67
CA LYS A 283 6.16 6.36 -19.50
C LYS A 283 5.05 7.09 -20.27
N LEU A 284 4.77 6.69 -21.51
CA LEU A 284 3.66 7.24 -22.31
C LEU A 284 2.29 6.93 -21.71
N ALA A 285 2.06 5.70 -21.24
CA ALA A 285 0.79 5.30 -20.61
C ALA A 285 0.52 6.06 -19.30
N CYS A 286 1.56 6.32 -18.50
CA CYS A 286 1.44 7.10 -17.26
C CYS A 286 1.29 8.61 -17.51
N GLN A 287 1.90 9.15 -18.57
CA GLN A 287 1.68 10.54 -18.99
C GLN A 287 0.27 10.78 -19.55
N GLN A 288 -0.37 9.75 -20.09
CA GLN A 288 -1.75 9.80 -20.60
C GLN A 288 -2.81 9.62 -19.49
N ALA A 289 -2.43 9.14 -18.30
CA ALA A 289 -3.34 9.06 -17.16
C ALA A 289 -3.58 10.47 -16.58
N MET A 290 -4.77 11.04 -16.81
CA MET A 290 -5.12 12.40 -16.37
C MET A 290 -5.08 12.61 -14.84
N VAL A 291 -5.03 11.53 -14.04
CA VAL A 291 -5.02 11.58 -12.57
C VAL A 291 -4.05 10.54 -12.01
N GLU A 292 -3.05 11.00 -11.25
CA GLU A 292 -2.10 10.13 -10.55
C GLU A 292 -2.81 9.42 -9.37
N PRO A 293 -2.67 8.09 -9.23
CA PRO A 293 -3.21 7.38 -8.09
C PRO A 293 -2.59 7.86 -6.78
N PRO A 294 -3.40 8.14 -5.74
CA PRO A 294 -2.91 8.82 -4.56
C PRO A 294 -2.03 7.93 -3.66
N HIS A 295 -2.11 6.59 -3.81
CA HIS A 295 -1.25 5.66 -3.08
C HIS A 295 0.23 5.80 -3.43
N ILE A 296 0.56 6.34 -4.61
CA ILE A 296 1.95 6.49 -5.04
C ILE A 296 2.70 7.46 -4.13
N ALA A 297 2.11 8.61 -3.79
CA ALA A 297 2.73 9.56 -2.87
C ALA A 297 2.93 8.98 -1.46
N TYR A 298 1.96 8.21 -0.96
CA TYR A 298 2.12 7.54 0.33
C TYR A 298 3.19 6.46 0.28
N ALA A 299 3.23 5.66 -0.79
CA ALA A 299 4.26 4.64 -0.97
C ALA A 299 5.66 5.27 -0.98
N VAL A 300 5.85 6.40 -1.68
CA VAL A 300 7.10 7.17 -1.65
C VAL A 300 7.43 7.63 -0.23
N PHE A 301 6.49 8.27 0.45
CA PHE A 301 6.70 8.76 1.80
C PHE A 301 7.08 7.62 2.78
N PHE A 302 6.34 6.51 2.73
CA PHE A 302 6.62 5.32 3.54
C PHE A 302 7.97 4.70 3.22
N ALA A 303 8.30 4.56 1.94
CA ALA A 303 9.60 4.07 1.50
C ALA A 303 10.74 4.97 1.97
N THR A 304 10.56 6.30 1.92
CA THR A 304 11.54 7.26 2.45
C THR A 304 11.74 7.06 3.94
N LEU A 305 10.67 6.95 4.73
CA LEU A 305 10.77 6.74 6.17
C LEU A 305 11.50 5.44 6.51
N VAL A 306 11.16 4.33 5.84
CA VAL A 306 11.79 3.02 6.06
C VAL A 306 13.29 3.09 5.78
N LEU A 307 13.68 3.61 4.62
CA LEU A 307 15.09 3.71 4.23
C LEU A 307 15.85 4.67 5.14
N TRP A 308 15.26 5.83 5.45
CA TRP A 308 15.87 6.83 6.33
C TRP A 308 16.08 6.31 7.76
N CYS A 309 15.07 5.65 8.35
CA CYS A 309 15.18 5.11 9.71
C CYS A 309 16.30 4.09 9.80
N ARG A 310 16.37 3.17 8.82
CA ARG A 310 17.40 2.15 8.77
C ARG A 310 18.79 2.76 8.61
N ASP A 311 18.97 3.68 7.68
CA ASP A 311 20.28 4.30 7.44
C ASP A 311 20.74 5.20 8.59
N THR A 312 19.80 5.82 9.32
CA THR A 312 20.10 6.62 10.51
C THR A 312 20.61 5.77 11.67
N LEU A 313 20.09 4.55 11.85
CA LEU A 313 20.44 3.67 12.97
C LEU A 313 21.50 2.62 12.62
N GLN A 314 21.62 2.24 11.35
CA GLN A 314 22.63 1.33 10.81
C GLN A 314 23.22 1.90 9.52
N PRO A 315 24.08 2.93 9.60
CA PRO A 315 24.65 3.58 8.42
C PRO A 315 25.56 2.60 7.66
N LYS A 316 25.10 2.18 6.48
CA LYS A 316 25.87 1.36 5.54
C LYS A 316 26.18 2.21 4.30
N GLY A 317 27.11 3.16 4.40
CA GLY A 317 27.46 3.99 3.23
C GLY A 317 27.92 5.42 3.48
N GLY A 318 28.60 5.70 4.60
CA GLY A 318 29.14 7.02 4.90
C GLY A 318 28.11 8.01 5.45
N SER A 319 28.63 9.05 6.11
CA SER A 319 27.85 10.15 6.67
C SER A 319 27.12 10.91 5.54
N GLY A 320 25.78 10.91 5.55
CA GLY A 320 24.96 11.73 4.65
C GLY A 320 23.96 10.99 3.77
N ARG A 321 24.01 9.65 3.70
CA ARG A 321 23.06 8.84 2.90
C ARG A 321 21.60 9.03 3.38
N ALA A 322 21.37 9.12 4.69
CA ALA A 322 20.06 9.42 5.24
C ALA A 322 19.50 10.77 4.73
N ALA A 323 20.33 11.82 4.66
CA ALA A 323 19.92 13.12 4.13
C ALA A 323 19.58 13.05 2.62
N LEU A 324 20.36 12.29 1.85
CA LEU A 324 20.07 12.05 0.43
C LEU A 324 18.74 11.33 0.22
N LEU A 325 18.40 10.36 1.07
CA LEU A 325 17.12 9.65 1.01
C LEU A 325 15.92 10.59 1.26
N LEU A 326 16.07 11.53 2.21
CA LEU A 326 15.05 12.56 2.46
C LEU A 326 14.91 13.52 1.27
N LEU A 327 16.04 13.96 0.71
CA LEU A 327 16.04 14.83 -0.47
C LEU A 327 15.38 14.14 -1.67
N GLN A 328 15.74 12.88 -1.92
CA GLN A 328 15.18 12.09 -3.02
C GLN A 328 13.67 11.88 -2.85
N GLY A 329 13.22 11.48 -1.67
CA GLY A 329 11.78 11.34 -1.37
C GLY A 329 11.03 12.64 -1.58
N SER A 330 11.61 13.76 -1.12
CA SER A 330 11.04 15.10 -1.27
C SER A 330 10.93 15.52 -2.74
N GLN A 331 11.95 15.22 -3.55
CA GLN A 331 11.94 15.49 -4.99
C GLN A 331 10.84 14.70 -5.71
N PHE A 332 10.64 13.43 -5.38
CA PHE A 332 9.54 12.64 -5.94
C PHE A 332 8.18 13.21 -5.56
N LEU A 333 7.98 13.57 -4.28
CA LEU A 333 6.71 14.13 -3.82
C LEU A 333 6.39 15.48 -4.46
N LEU A 334 7.37 16.32 -4.72
CA LEU A 334 7.19 17.59 -5.46
C LEU A 334 6.82 17.38 -6.93
N ALA A 335 7.24 16.27 -7.53
CA ALA A 335 6.95 15.99 -8.93
C ALA A 335 5.49 15.57 -9.15
N PHE A 336 4.82 15.06 -8.12
CA PHE A 336 3.42 14.63 -8.20
C PHE A 336 2.44 15.81 -8.18
N ARG A 337 1.37 15.69 -8.96
CA ARG A 337 0.32 16.71 -9.12
C ARG A 337 -0.82 16.58 -8.10
N ILE A 338 -0.71 15.64 -7.16
CA ILE A 338 -1.70 15.39 -6.12
C ILE A 338 -1.41 16.21 -4.86
N SER A 339 -2.44 16.80 -4.25
CA SER A 339 -2.24 17.73 -3.11
C SER A 339 -1.65 17.04 -1.88
N VAL A 340 -1.94 15.75 -1.71
CA VAL A 340 -1.40 14.98 -0.59
C VAL A 340 0.12 14.84 -0.66
N ALA A 341 0.69 14.80 -1.87
CA ALA A 341 2.14 14.78 -2.03
C ALA A 341 2.80 16.06 -1.50
N HIS A 342 2.15 17.21 -1.68
CA HIS A 342 2.64 18.49 -1.12
C HIS A 342 2.67 18.47 0.40
N ARG A 343 1.66 17.89 1.05
CA ARG A 343 1.62 17.75 2.51
C ARG A 343 2.70 16.79 3.03
N LEU A 344 2.85 15.64 2.37
CA LEU A 344 3.89 14.66 2.71
C LEU A 344 5.30 15.25 2.49
N TYR A 345 5.48 16.05 1.44
CA TYR A 345 6.70 16.81 1.19
C TYR A 345 7.00 17.79 2.33
N GLN A 346 6.01 18.56 2.79
CA GLN A 346 6.20 19.49 3.91
C GLN A 346 6.67 18.77 5.18
N ILE A 347 6.18 17.56 5.44
CA ILE A 347 6.61 16.73 6.56
C ILE A 347 8.08 16.32 6.40
N LEU A 348 8.49 15.83 5.22
CA LEU A 348 9.89 15.47 4.98
C LEU A 348 10.84 16.67 5.08
N ASN A 349 10.42 17.82 4.57
CA ASN A 349 11.23 19.03 4.54
C ASN A 349 11.29 19.80 5.87
N TYR A 350 10.48 19.43 6.86
CA TYR A 350 10.61 19.97 8.21
C TYR A 350 11.98 19.66 8.85
N ARG A 351 12.70 18.63 8.36
CA ARG A 351 14.03 18.23 8.85
C ARG A 351 15.22 18.72 8.03
N THR A 352 15.01 19.21 6.81
CA THR A 352 16.09 19.64 5.91
C THR A 352 16.45 21.13 6.07
N LYS A 353 15.66 21.87 6.84
CA LYS A 353 15.92 23.24 7.29
C LYS A 353 16.40 23.22 8.75
#